data_AF-A0A9P9FCS4-F1
#
_entry.id   AF-A0A9P9FCS4-F1
#
_cell.length_a   1.000
_cell.length_b   1.000
_cell.length_c   1.000
_cell.angle_alpha   90.00
_cell.angle_beta   90.00
_cell.angle_gamma   90.00
#
_symmetry.space_group_name_H-M   'P 1'
#
loop_
_entity.id
_entity.type
_entity.pdbx_description
1 polymer ?
#
loop_
_entity_poly.entity_id
_entity_poly.type
_entity_poly.pdbx_seq_one_letter_code
_entity_poly.pdbx_strand_id
1 'polypeptide(L)'
;MHFQPIEHMADETYVAQGQGTHQVEAEVSAANDAFEDVFGSGPSSPAAEHQDEPHSAVHPSDMRRLQTEHSTAGYREGVSVAKESSMQAGFDEGFSLGASVGLKAGQLLGVLEGITDAVRGRDDPDAVRAGELLVEAREELSIGTIFKPEYWAEDGNWKYEVPPPQGQDEVLFPDVADAHPLIQKWSAIVDEQVALWKIDPSIVDDETGQRLDSVMDEPIISSAVPTARKPLDW
;
A
#
# COMPACT_ATOMS: atom_id res chain seq x y z
N MET A 1 33.13 -24.18 -49.59
CA MET A 1 31.74 -24.68 -49.66
C MET A 1 31.03 -24.22 -48.40
N HIS A 2 30.06 -23.34 -48.61
CA HIS A 2 28.97 -22.87 -47.75
C HIS A 2 28.98 -23.20 -46.24
N PHE A 3 29.16 -22.13 -45.45
CA PHE A 3 28.43 -21.90 -44.19
C PHE A 3 27.10 -21.20 -44.51
N GLN A 4 26.06 -21.48 -43.69
CA GLN A 4 24.92 -20.64 -43.24
C GLN A 4 23.81 -21.59 -42.66
N PRO A 5 22.86 -21.16 -41.81
CA PRO A 5 23.05 -20.82 -40.38
C PRO A 5 21.80 -21.22 -39.51
N ILE A 6 21.63 -20.60 -38.31
CA ILE A 6 20.35 -20.37 -37.57
C ILE A 6 19.82 -21.59 -36.77
N GLU A 7 19.34 -21.55 -35.52
CA GLU A 7 19.10 -20.51 -34.50
C GLU A 7 18.84 -21.19 -33.14
N HIS A 8 18.98 -20.40 -32.07
CA HIS A 8 18.36 -20.50 -30.74
C HIS A 8 17.58 -21.77 -30.36
N MET A 9 18.06 -22.48 -29.32
CA MET A 9 17.22 -23.30 -28.45
C MET A 9 16.93 -22.51 -27.18
N ALA A 10 15.75 -21.92 -27.14
CA ALA A 10 15.11 -21.47 -25.93
C ALA A 10 14.63 -22.67 -25.12
N ASP A 11 14.68 -22.48 -23.81
CA ASP A 11 14.16 -23.30 -22.73
C ASP A 11 12.64 -23.42 -22.89
N GLU A 12 12.08 -24.64 -23.00
CA GLU A 12 10.63 -24.84 -22.85
C GLU A 12 10.27 -26.26 -22.41
N THR A 13 9.72 -26.33 -21.19
CA THR A 13 8.61 -27.19 -20.75
C THR A 13 8.68 -28.70 -21.01
N TYR A 14 9.16 -29.42 -19.98
CA TYR A 14 9.01 -30.86 -19.86
C TYR A 14 7.59 -31.21 -19.35
N VAL A 15 6.67 -31.57 -20.26
CA VAL A 15 5.42 -32.27 -19.92
C VAL A 15 5.60 -33.74 -20.31
N ALA A 16 5.61 -34.63 -19.32
CA ALA A 16 5.73 -36.07 -19.53
C ALA A 16 4.37 -36.65 -19.95
N GLN A 17 4.29 -37.16 -21.18
CA GLN A 17 3.18 -37.91 -21.74
C GLN A 17 3.53 -39.40 -21.77
N GLY A 18 2.79 -40.22 -21.02
CA GLY A 18 2.75 -41.67 -21.18
C GLY A 18 1.52 -42.07 -22.00
N GLN A 19 1.73 -42.73 -23.14
CA GLN A 19 0.67 -43.20 -24.04
C GLN A 19 0.05 -44.53 -23.58
N GLY A 20 -1.25 -44.66 -23.80
CA GLY A 20 -1.97 -45.94 -23.78
C GLY A 20 -3.36 -45.78 -24.39
N THR A 21 -3.52 -46.15 -25.67
CA THR A 21 -4.76 -46.11 -26.43
C THR A 21 -5.65 -47.33 -26.12
N HIS A 22 -6.94 -47.12 -25.83
CA HIS A 22 -8.03 -47.97 -26.32
C HIS A 22 -9.38 -47.22 -26.26
N GLN A 23 -9.99 -47.03 -27.43
CA GLN A 23 -11.38 -46.62 -27.60
C GLN A 23 -12.31 -47.80 -27.28
N VAL A 24 -13.36 -47.56 -26.46
CA VAL A 24 -14.66 -48.23 -26.56
C VAL A 24 -15.73 -47.20 -26.14
N GLU A 25 -16.70 -47.00 -27.01
CA GLU A 25 -17.90 -46.18 -26.81
C GLU A 25 -18.82 -46.78 -25.73
N ALA A 26 -19.33 -45.92 -24.82
CA ALA A 26 -20.69 -46.02 -24.27
C ALA A 26 -21.01 -44.73 -23.52
N GLU A 27 -21.97 -43.97 -24.01
CA GLU A 27 -22.61 -42.88 -23.29
C GLU A 27 -23.25 -43.40 -21.99
N VAL A 28 -22.85 -42.85 -20.85
CA VAL A 28 -23.76 -42.73 -19.70
C VAL A 28 -23.50 -41.41 -18.98
N SER A 29 -24.51 -40.55 -19.05
CA SER A 29 -24.71 -39.35 -18.26
C SER A 29 -24.49 -39.62 -16.77
N ALA A 30 -23.63 -38.82 -16.12
CA ALA A 30 -23.95 -38.00 -14.95
C ALA A 30 -22.66 -37.61 -14.23
N ALA A 31 -22.52 -36.30 -14.03
CA ALA A 31 -21.52 -35.72 -13.16
C ALA A 31 -21.71 -36.15 -11.69
N ASN A 32 -20.61 -36.03 -10.95
CA ASN A 32 -20.49 -36.05 -9.49
C ASN A 32 -20.36 -37.42 -8.84
N ASP A 33 -19.16 -37.99 -8.93
CA ASP A 33 -18.71 -39.03 -8.00
C ASP A 33 -17.23 -38.85 -7.63
N ALA A 34 -16.88 -37.65 -7.16
CA ALA A 34 -15.54 -37.33 -6.63
C ALA A 34 -15.58 -36.99 -5.13
N PHE A 35 -16.76 -37.12 -4.51
CA PHE A 35 -16.97 -36.86 -3.08
C PHE A 35 -17.73 -38.00 -2.38
N GLU A 36 -17.99 -39.13 -3.05
CA GLU A 36 -18.65 -40.32 -2.48
C GLU A 36 -17.64 -41.37 -1.95
N ASP A 37 -16.34 -41.07 -1.92
CA ASP A 37 -15.28 -41.97 -1.41
C ASP A 37 -14.58 -41.39 -0.17
N VAL A 38 -15.35 -40.98 0.84
CA VAL A 38 -14.83 -40.66 2.18
C VAL A 38 -15.61 -41.39 3.28
N PHE A 39 -16.79 -41.95 2.98
CA PHE A 39 -17.70 -42.51 4.00
C PHE A 39 -18.23 -43.93 3.72
N GLY A 40 -17.59 -44.71 2.84
CA GLY A 40 -18.00 -46.09 2.56
C GLY A 40 -17.11 -47.13 3.24
N SER A 41 -17.47 -47.59 4.45
CA SER A 41 -17.34 -49.00 4.92
C SER A 41 -17.65 -49.16 6.42
N GLY A 42 -18.93 -49.05 6.81
CA GLY A 42 -19.44 -49.67 8.03
C GLY A 42 -20.35 -50.85 7.65
N PRO A 43 -20.15 -52.07 8.17
CA PRO A 43 -20.96 -53.21 7.75
C PRO A 43 -22.42 -53.05 8.19
N SER A 44 -23.33 -53.48 7.31
CA SER A 44 -24.79 -53.48 7.51
C SER A 44 -25.23 -54.00 8.88
N SER A 45 -26.14 -53.22 9.46
CA SER A 45 -26.99 -53.32 10.66
C SER A 45 -27.30 -54.69 11.29
N PRO A 46 -27.75 -54.67 12.56
CA PRO A 46 -29.08 -55.18 12.84
C PRO A 46 -29.98 -54.11 13.46
N ALA A 47 -31.27 -54.23 13.14
CA ALA A 47 -32.33 -53.38 13.64
C ALA A 47 -32.58 -53.59 15.14
N ALA A 48 -33.15 -52.53 15.74
CA ALA A 48 -34.02 -52.48 16.89
C ALA A 48 -33.46 -51.84 18.17
N GLU A 49 -34.35 -51.02 18.74
CA GLU A 49 -34.47 -50.57 20.13
C GLU A 49 -33.86 -49.22 20.50
N HIS A 50 -34.79 -48.25 20.60
CA HIS A 50 -34.76 -47.06 21.43
C HIS A 50 -33.81 -47.17 22.63
N GLN A 51 -32.75 -46.36 22.65
CA GLN A 51 -32.10 -45.99 23.90
C GLN A 51 -31.79 -44.51 23.86
N ASP A 52 -32.26 -43.86 24.92
CA ASP A 52 -32.13 -42.45 25.25
C ASP A 52 -30.79 -41.86 24.86
N GLU A 53 -30.84 -40.70 24.20
CA GLU A 53 -29.78 -39.69 24.15
C GLU A 53 -29.13 -39.51 25.53
N PRO A 54 -27.90 -40.01 25.77
CA PRO A 54 -27.12 -39.56 26.89
C PRO A 54 -26.17 -38.50 26.34
N HIS A 55 -26.46 -37.24 26.68
CA HIS A 55 -25.51 -36.13 26.75
C HIS A 55 -24.11 -36.47 26.23
N SER A 56 -23.73 -35.94 25.07
CA SER A 56 -22.39 -36.05 24.47
C SER A 56 -21.31 -36.03 25.56
N ALA A 57 -20.96 -37.21 26.04
CA ALA A 57 -20.05 -37.35 27.15
C ALA A 57 -18.69 -37.08 26.55
N VAL A 58 -18.16 -35.90 26.84
CA VAL A 58 -16.79 -35.50 26.51
C VAL A 58 -15.88 -36.59 27.07
N HIS A 59 -15.50 -37.52 26.20
CA HIS A 59 -14.65 -38.63 26.59
C HIS A 59 -13.25 -38.02 26.85
N PRO A 60 -12.46 -38.48 27.83
CA PRO A 60 -11.15 -37.89 28.14
C PRO A 60 -10.19 -37.81 26.93
N SER A 61 -10.43 -38.62 25.90
CA SER A 61 -9.77 -38.60 24.59
C SER A 61 -10.14 -37.39 23.72
N ASP A 62 -11.39 -36.91 23.79
CA ASP A 62 -11.89 -35.80 23.00
C ASP A 62 -11.36 -34.46 23.51
N MET A 63 -11.10 -34.33 24.81
CA MET A 63 -10.45 -33.14 25.36
C MET A 63 -9.08 -32.89 24.73
N ARG A 64 -8.27 -33.94 24.54
CA ARG A 64 -6.95 -33.81 23.93
C ARG A 64 -7.05 -33.46 22.44
N ARG A 65 -8.03 -34.04 21.74
CA ARG A 65 -8.32 -33.73 20.34
C ARG A 65 -8.74 -32.28 20.19
N LEU A 66 -9.72 -31.84 20.99
CA LEU A 66 -10.22 -30.47 21.02
C LEU A 66 -9.13 -29.46 21.38
N GLN A 67 -8.27 -29.77 22.35
CA GLN A 67 -7.13 -28.91 22.71
C GLN A 67 -6.14 -28.76 21.53
N THR A 68 -5.90 -29.84 20.79
CA THR A 68 -5.02 -29.81 19.61
C THR A 68 -5.67 -29.00 18.48
N GLU A 69 -6.96 -29.20 18.24
CA GLU A 69 -7.75 -28.43 17.27
C GLU A 69 -7.74 -26.94 17.61
N HIS A 70 -8.04 -26.56 18.85
CA HIS A 70 -8.04 -25.18 19.32
C HIS A 70 -6.65 -24.55 19.28
N SER A 71 -5.60 -25.26 19.70
CA SER A 71 -4.23 -24.75 19.64
C SER A 71 -3.77 -24.51 18.20
N THR A 72 -4.13 -25.41 17.29
CA THR A 72 -3.79 -25.28 15.86
C THR A 72 -4.59 -24.16 15.21
N ALA A 73 -5.88 -24.06 15.51
CA ALA A 73 -6.74 -22.98 15.05
C ALA A 73 -6.24 -21.61 15.56
N GLY A 74 -5.96 -21.50 16.86
CA GLY A 74 -5.44 -20.27 17.48
C GLY A 74 -4.06 -19.87 16.98
N TYR A 75 -3.17 -20.82 16.69
CA TYR A 75 -1.88 -20.50 16.04
C TYR A 75 -2.07 -19.96 14.63
N ARG A 76 -2.94 -20.60 13.83
CA ARG A 76 -3.24 -20.13 12.47
C ARG A 76 -3.89 -18.74 12.49
N GLU A 77 -4.85 -18.53 13.38
CA GLU A 77 -5.50 -17.23 13.58
C GLU A 77 -4.49 -16.18 14.03
N GLY A 78 -3.64 -16.47 15.01
CA GLY A 78 -2.62 -15.56 15.49
C GLY A 78 -1.62 -15.14 14.40
N VAL A 79 -1.18 -16.08 13.55
CA VAL A 79 -0.31 -15.76 12.40
C VAL A 79 -1.04 -14.89 11.37
N SER A 80 -2.31 -15.19 11.07
CA SER A 80 -3.11 -14.38 10.14
C SER A 80 -3.30 -12.96 10.65
N VAL A 81 -3.72 -12.79 11.90
CA VAL A 81 -3.95 -11.48 12.53
C VAL A 81 -2.64 -10.68 12.65
N ALA A 82 -1.53 -11.33 13.01
CA ALA A 82 -0.23 -10.66 13.10
C ALA A 82 0.26 -10.15 11.74
N LYS A 83 0.04 -10.92 10.67
CA LYS A 83 0.39 -10.49 9.31
C LYS A 83 -0.45 -9.30 8.87
N GLU A 84 -1.77 -9.40 9.02
CA GLU A 84 -2.72 -8.35 8.62
C GLU A 84 -2.45 -7.05 9.38
N SER A 85 -2.30 -7.12 10.71
CA SER A 85 -1.99 -5.94 11.53
C SER A 85 -0.67 -5.27 11.17
N SER A 86 0.39 -6.02 10.85
CA SER A 86 1.66 -5.40 10.44
C SER A 86 1.60 -4.74 9.06
N MET A 87 0.86 -5.33 8.10
CA MET A 87 0.72 -4.77 6.77
C MET A 87 -0.13 -3.50 6.76
N GLN A 88 -1.23 -3.49 7.54
CA GLN A 88 -2.10 -2.33 7.62
C GLN A 88 -1.40 -1.14 8.28
N ALA A 89 -0.67 -1.37 9.38
CA ALA A 89 0.10 -0.32 10.04
C ALA A 89 1.11 0.35 9.08
N GLY A 90 1.88 -0.45 8.33
CA GLY A 90 2.81 0.08 7.34
C GLY A 90 2.12 0.83 6.19
N PHE A 91 0.94 0.37 5.76
CA PHE A 91 0.14 1.09 4.76
C PHE A 91 -0.36 2.43 5.30
N ASP A 92 -0.90 2.46 6.52
CA ASP A 92 -1.45 3.68 7.12
C ASP A 92 -0.36 4.75 7.32
N GLU A 93 0.83 4.33 7.78
CA GLU A 93 2.02 5.19 7.89
C GLU A 93 2.48 5.70 6.51
N GLY A 94 2.63 4.81 5.53
CA GLY A 94 3.04 5.21 4.19
C GLY A 94 2.02 6.12 3.49
N PHE A 95 0.72 5.85 3.69
CA PHE A 95 -0.37 6.64 3.12
C PHE A 95 -0.41 8.06 3.71
N SER A 96 -0.32 8.18 5.04
CA SER A 96 -0.34 9.49 5.71
C SER A 96 0.88 10.34 5.37
N LEU A 97 2.06 9.74 5.30
CA LEU A 97 3.27 10.42 4.83
C LEU A 97 3.16 10.84 3.36
N GLY A 98 2.74 9.92 2.49
CA GLY A 98 2.53 10.19 1.07
C GLY A 98 1.49 11.27 0.82
N ALA A 99 0.41 11.28 1.61
CA ALA A 99 -0.62 12.31 1.57
C ALA A 99 -0.08 13.68 1.98
N SER A 100 0.76 13.75 3.02
CA SER A 100 1.40 14.99 3.47
C SER A 100 2.30 15.59 2.39
N VAL A 101 3.15 14.76 1.76
CA VAL A 101 4.03 15.16 0.65
C VAL A 101 3.22 15.57 -0.58
N GLY A 102 2.22 14.78 -0.95
CA GLY A 102 1.36 15.03 -2.10
C GLY A 102 0.51 16.29 -1.94
N LEU A 103 0.02 16.57 -0.73
CA LEU A 103 -0.72 17.80 -0.42
C LEU A 103 0.15 19.03 -0.64
N LYS A 104 1.38 19.04 -0.10
CA LYS A 104 2.32 20.15 -0.27
C LYS A 104 2.68 20.37 -1.73
N ALA A 105 3.00 19.30 -2.46
CA ALA A 105 3.26 19.38 -3.91
C ALA A 105 2.05 19.93 -4.69
N GLY A 106 0.85 19.47 -4.36
CA GLY A 106 -0.40 19.93 -4.97
C GLY A 106 -0.70 21.40 -4.70
N GLN A 107 -0.47 21.87 -3.47
CA GLN A 107 -0.62 23.29 -3.11
C GLN A 107 0.33 24.17 -3.91
N LEU A 108 1.61 23.81 -4.00
CA LEU A 108 2.60 24.57 -4.77
C LEU A 108 2.23 24.64 -6.26
N LEU A 109 1.81 23.51 -6.85
CA LEU A 109 1.33 23.47 -8.23
C LEU A 109 0.07 24.32 -8.43
N GLY A 110 -0.88 24.26 -7.49
CA GLY A 110 -2.12 25.02 -7.54
C GLY A 110 -1.89 26.53 -7.49
N VAL A 111 -0.95 26.99 -6.65
CA VAL A 111 -0.58 28.41 -6.59
C VAL A 111 0.06 28.86 -7.91
N LEU A 112 1.01 28.09 -8.45
CA LEU A 112 1.63 28.41 -9.75
C LEU A 112 0.59 28.43 -10.87
N GLU A 113 -0.31 27.45 -10.92
CA GLU A 113 -1.43 27.41 -11.87
C GLU A 113 -2.31 28.65 -11.78
N GLY A 114 -2.67 29.05 -10.56
CA GLY A 114 -3.44 30.27 -10.31
C GLY A 114 -2.72 31.53 -10.81
N ILE A 115 -1.41 31.63 -10.57
CA ILE A 115 -0.58 32.74 -11.06
C ILE A 115 -0.58 32.75 -12.60
N THR A 116 -0.25 31.62 -13.23
CA THR A 116 -0.16 31.52 -14.69
C THR A 116 -1.50 31.81 -15.38
N ASP A 117 -2.61 31.38 -14.78
CA ASP A 117 -3.95 31.68 -15.29
C ASP A 117 -4.30 33.17 -15.13
N ALA A 118 -3.96 33.78 -13.99
CA ALA A 118 -4.21 35.21 -13.73
C ALA A 118 -3.42 36.15 -14.65
N VAL A 119 -2.22 35.75 -15.08
CA VAL A 119 -1.37 36.52 -16.00
C VAL A 119 -1.55 36.13 -17.47
N ARG A 120 -2.47 35.20 -17.76
CA ARG A 120 -2.72 34.72 -19.13
C ARG A 120 -3.15 35.90 -20.02
N GLY A 121 -2.45 36.05 -21.15
CA GLY A 121 -2.72 37.11 -22.13
C GLY A 121 -1.99 38.43 -21.86
N ARG A 122 -1.13 38.48 -20.83
CA ARG A 122 -0.13 39.54 -20.69
C ARG A 122 1.16 39.09 -21.40
N ASP A 123 1.77 39.98 -22.16
CA ASP A 123 3.02 39.73 -22.89
C ASP A 123 4.26 40.25 -22.13
N ASP A 124 4.17 40.40 -20.80
CA ASP A 124 5.31 40.78 -19.98
C ASP A 124 6.24 39.58 -19.73
N PRO A 125 7.57 39.83 -19.57
CA PRO A 125 8.54 38.76 -19.37
C PRO A 125 8.26 37.94 -18.10
N ASP A 126 7.62 38.53 -17.09
CA ASP A 126 7.30 37.86 -15.84
C ASP A 126 6.13 36.86 -16.04
N ALA A 127 5.15 37.19 -16.87
CA ALA A 127 4.06 36.29 -17.26
C ALA A 127 4.56 35.08 -18.08
N VAL A 128 5.50 35.29 -19.00
CA VAL A 128 6.14 34.19 -19.75
C VAL A 128 6.92 33.27 -18.79
N ARG A 129 7.70 33.86 -17.88
CA ARG A 129 8.48 33.14 -16.87
C ARG A 129 7.59 32.33 -15.93
N ALA A 130 6.43 32.85 -15.52
CA ALA A 130 5.47 32.10 -14.69
C ALA A 130 4.98 30.83 -15.39
N GLY A 131 4.78 30.87 -16.71
CA GLY A 131 4.41 29.69 -17.50
C GLY A 131 5.52 28.65 -17.60
N GLU A 132 6.78 29.08 -17.79
CA GLU A 132 7.95 28.20 -17.79
C GLU A 132 8.13 27.49 -16.44
N LEU A 133 8.03 28.25 -15.34
CA LEU A 133 8.12 27.72 -13.97
C LEU A 133 7.06 26.66 -13.70
N LEU A 134 5.85 26.82 -14.21
CA LEU A 134 4.78 25.84 -14.05
C LEU A 134 5.09 24.51 -14.77
N VAL A 135 5.70 24.57 -15.96
CA VAL A 135 6.09 23.36 -16.70
C VAL A 135 7.18 22.61 -15.94
N GLU A 136 8.22 23.32 -15.48
CA GLU A 136 9.30 22.75 -14.67
C GLU A 136 8.76 22.16 -13.35
N ALA A 137 7.86 22.87 -12.67
CA ALA A 137 7.25 22.42 -11.43
C ALA A 137 6.46 21.11 -11.63
N ARG A 138 5.72 20.98 -12.74
CA ARG A 138 4.96 19.76 -13.05
C ARG A 138 5.85 18.55 -13.27
N GLU A 139 7.04 18.73 -13.83
CA GLU A 139 8.00 17.64 -14.03
C GLU A 139 8.68 17.25 -12.72
N GLU A 140 9.16 18.24 -11.95
CA GLU A 140 9.89 18.01 -10.70
C GLU A 140 9.00 17.58 -9.53
N LEU A 141 7.78 18.14 -9.41
CA LEU A 141 6.81 17.77 -8.37
C LEU A 141 5.90 16.62 -8.78
N SER A 142 6.18 15.96 -9.91
CA SER A 142 5.45 14.75 -10.29
C SER A 142 5.72 13.60 -9.32
N ILE A 143 4.74 12.70 -9.16
CA ILE A 143 4.84 11.50 -8.31
C ILE A 143 6.11 10.70 -8.64
N GLY A 144 6.45 10.57 -9.93
CA GLY A 144 7.62 9.85 -10.38
C GLY A 144 8.96 10.50 -10.02
N THR A 145 8.96 11.79 -9.64
CA THR A 145 10.16 12.53 -9.25
C THR A 145 10.28 12.73 -7.73
N ILE A 146 9.17 13.03 -7.05
CA ILE A 146 9.16 13.23 -5.59
C ILE A 146 9.36 11.94 -4.81
N PHE A 147 8.95 10.78 -5.36
CA PHE A 147 9.13 9.47 -4.73
C PHE A 147 10.31 8.67 -5.30
N LYS A 148 11.30 9.35 -5.89
CA LYS A 148 12.47 8.65 -6.42
C LYS A 148 13.32 8.01 -5.31
N PRO A 149 14.04 6.92 -5.63
CA PRO A 149 14.93 6.26 -4.69
C PRO A 149 16.11 7.13 -4.24
N GLU A 150 16.33 8.32 -4.81
CA GLU A 150 17.31 9.26 -4.27
C GLU A 150 16.88 9.86 -2.92
N TYR A 151 15.57 10.07 -2.71
CA TYR A 151 15.03 10.67 -1.49
C TYR A 151 14.48 9.63 -0.51
N TRP A 152 14.10 8.46 -1.02
CA TRP A 152 13.45 7.40 -0.25
C TRP A 152 14.28 6.11 -0.27
N ALA A 153 14.30 5.40 0.84
CA ALA A 153 14.88 4.08 0.98
C ALA A 153 13.83 2.97 0.77
N GLU A 154 14.28 1.74 0.55
CA GLU A 154 13.41 0.59 0.27
C GLU A 154 12.51 0.20 1.47
N ASP A 155 12.88 0.64 2.66
CA ASP A 155 12.14 0.46 3.91
C ASP A 155 11.02 1.52 4.10
N GLY A 156 10.89 2.49 3.19
CA GLY A 156 9.92 3.59 3.28
C GLY A 156 10.44 4.81 4.04
N ASN A 157 11.68 4.77 4.55
CA ASN A 157 12.27 5.91 5.26
C ASN A 157 12.87 6.93 4.29
N TRP A 158 12.90 8.19 4.69
CA TRP A 158 13.54 9.27 3.94
C TRP A 158 15.06 9.30 4.19
N LYS A 159 15.80 9.82 3.20
CA LYS A 159 17.27 9.91 3.21
C LYS A 159 17.82 11.31 3.55
N TYR A 160 16.95 12.31 3.63
CA TYR A 160 17.32 13.70 3.87
C TYR A 160 17.17 14.09 5.35
N GLU A 161 17.79 15.19 5.76
CA GLU A 161 17.70 15.67 7.14
C GLU A 161 16.41 16.47 7.34
N VAL A 162 15.66 16.10 8.38
CA VAL A 162 14.44 16.80 8.80
C VAL A 162 14.74 17.49 10.12
N PRO A 163 14.85 18.84 10.15
CA PRO A 163 15.09 19.56 11.39
C PRO A 163 13.86 19.43 12.29
N PRO A 164 14.03 19.09 13.58
CA PRO A 164 12.90 19.03 14.49
C PRO A 164 12.31 20.44 14.69
N PRO A 165 10.98 20.58 14.73
CA PRO A 165 10.36 21.87 15.02
C PRO A 165 10.77 22.36 16.41
N GLN A 166 10.94 23.68 16.55
CA GLN A 166 11.45 24.30 17.78
C GLN A 166 10.54 23.96 18.98
N GLY A 167 11.01 23.08 19.86
CA GLY A 167 10.35 22.75 21.13
C GLY A 167 9.64 21.39 21.16
N GLN A 168 9.72 20.57 20.11
CA GLN A 168 9.23 19.19 20.11
C GLN A 168 10.38 18.22 19.79
N ASP A 169 10.41 17.09 20.49
CA ASP A 169 11.43 16.03 20.31
C ASP A 169 11.03 15.05 19.19
N GLU A 170 9.81 15.20 18.66
CA GLU A 170 9.21 14.30 17.68
C GLU A 170 8.99 15.02 16.35
N VAL A 171 9.42 14.36 15.27
CA VAL A 171 9.20 14.83 13.90
C VAL A 171 7.83 14.34 13.46
N LEU A 172 7.02 15.24 12.89
CA LEU A 172 5.73 14.89 12.30
C LEU A 172 5.86 14.73 10.78
N PHE A 173 4.94 14.00 10.15
CA PHE A 173 4.92 13.84 8.70
C PHE A 173 4.83 15.14 7.89
N PRO A 174 4.13 16.20 8.33
CA PRO A 174 4.21 17.51 7.69
C PRO A 174 5.63 18.10 7.68
N ASP A 175 6.40 17.91 8.76
CA ASP A 175 7.78 18.39 8.84
C ASP A 175 8.67 17.64 7.83
N VAL A 176 8.45 16.33 7.65
CA VAL A 176 9.14 15.53 6.64
C VAL A 176 8.81 16.03 5.23
N ALA A 177 7.54 16.34 4.95
CA ALA A 177 7.13 16.89 3.68
C ALA A 177 7.77 18.26 3.41
N ASP A 178 7.81 19.15 4.40
CA ASP A 178 8.43 20.47 4.29
C ASP A 178 9.96 20.39 4.21
N ALA A 179 10.57 19.32 4.70
CA ALA A 179 12.00 19.06 4.57
C ALA A 179 12.40 18.44 3.23
N HIS A 180 11.45 18.00 2.39
CA HIS A 180 11.75 17.36 1.12
C HIS A 180 12.50 18.34 0.18
N PRO A 181 13.66 17.98 -0.40
CA PRO A 181 14.51 18.93 -1.14
C PRO A 181 13.81 19.65 -2.30
N LEU A 182 12.97 18.93 -3.05
CA LEU A 182 12.18 19.53 -4.12
C LEU A 182 11.07 20.45 -3.59
N ILE A 183 10.42 20.09 -2.48
CA ILE A 183 9.36 20.91 -1.88
C ILE A 183 9.97 22.20 -1.33
N GLN A 184 11.15 22.13 -0.70
CA GLN A 184 11.87 23.33 -0.26
C GLN A 184 12.29 24.24 -1.43
N LYS A 185 12.82 23.65 -2.50
CA LYS A 185 13.17 24.41 -3.70
C LYS A 185 11.96 25.15 -4.26
N TRP A 186 10.85 24.43 -4.44
CA TRP A 186 9.66 24.98 -5.08
C TRP A 186 8.87 25.92 -4.18
N SER A 187 8.84 25.69 -2.87
CA SER A 187 8.27 26.65 -1.91
C SER A 187 8.99 28.00 -1.97
N ALA A 188 10.32 28.02 -1.99
CA ALA A 188 11.07 29.26 -2.14
C ALA A 188 10.76 29.99 -3.46
N ILE A 189 10.67 29.26 -4.57
CA ILE A 189 10.32 29.83 -5.88
C ILE A 189 8.89 30.39 -5.87
N VAL A 190 7.95 29.66 -5.29
CA VAL A 190 6.56 30.08 -5.18
C VAL A 190 6.43 31.33 -4.30
N ASP A 191 7.13 31.38 -3.17
CA ASP A 191 7.15 32.55 -2.28
C ASP A 191 7.68 33.80 -3.01
N GLU A 192 8.71 33.65 -3.84
CA GLU A 192 9.21 34.73 -4.69
C GLU A 192 8.15 35.21 -5.69
N GLN A 193 7.40 34.28 -6.32
CA GLN A 193 6.32 34.65 -7.24
C GLN A 193 5.14 35.30 -6.52
N VAL A 194 4.73 34.78 -5.36
CA VAL A 194 3.68 35.37 -4.51
C VAL A 194 4.04 36.79 -4.13
N ALA A 195 5.29 37.04 -3.73
CA ALA A 195 5.80 38.38 -3.43
C ALA A 195 5.83 39.30 -4.65
N LEU A 196 6.26 38.79 -5.81
CA LEU A 196 6.31 39.54 -7.07
C LEU A 196 4.93 40.03 -7.50
N TRP A 197 3.93 39.14 -7.43
CA TRP A 197 2.55 39.41 -7.83
C TRP A 197 1.71 40.04 -6.72
N LYS A 198 2.28 40.23 -5.52
CA LYS A 198 1.62 40.78 -4.32
C LYS A 198 0.34 40.03 -3.96
N ILE A 199 0.38 38.71 -4.08
CA ILE A 199 -0.72 37.83 -3.72
C ILE A 199 -0.78 37.77 -2.20
N ASP A 200 -1.98 37.91 -1.65
CA ASP A 200 -2.21 37.75 -0.22
C ASP A 200 -2.56 36.28 0.07
N PRO A 201 -1.64 35.48 0.66
CA PRO A 201 -1.88 34.07 0.90
C PRO A 201 -2.99 33.83 1.94
N SER A 202 -3.24 34.80 2.83
CA SER A 202 -4.25 34.66 3.89
C SER A 202 -5.68 34.48 3.35
N ILE A 203 -5.95 34.99 2.15
CA ILE A 203 -7.26 34.86 1.49
C ILE A 203 -7.55 33.41 1.09
N VAL A 204 -6.51 32.65 0.70
CA VAL A 204 -6.64 31.26 0.25
C VAL A 204 -6.78 30.31 1.45
N ASP A 205 -6.09 30.62 2.54
CA ASP A 205 -6.12 29.80 3.75
C ASP A 205 -7.44 29.92 4.53
N ASP A 206 -8.11 31.08 4.51
CA ASP A 206 -9.35 31.30 5.29
C ASP A 206 -10.57 30.53 4.73
N GLU A 207 -10.65 30.34 3.41
CA GLU A 207 -11.76 29.59 2.76
C GLU A 207 -11.55 28.07 2.77
N THR A 208 -10.29 27.62 2.76
CA THR A 208 -9.92 26.21 2.63
C THR A 208 -9.53 25.57 3.98
N GLY A 209 -8.96 26.34 4.90
CA GLY A 209 -8.46 25.88 6.20
C GLY A 209 -9.59 25.48 7.16
N GLN A 210 -10.68 26.27 7.22
CA GLN A 210 -11.78 26.00 8.16
C GLN A 210 -12.48 24.65 7.92
N ARG A 211 -12.49 24.18 6.66
CA ARG A 211 -13.11 22.91 6.27
C ARG A 211 -12.18 21.71 6.44
N LEU A 212 -10.87 21.91 6.35
CA LEU A 212 -9.86 20.86 6.50
C LEU A 212 -9.42 20.69 7.95
N ASP A 213 -9.19 21.78 8.70
CA ASP A 213 -8.87 21.71 10.13
C ASP A 213 -9.98 21.02 10.93
N SER A 214 -11.24 21.25 10.56
CA SER A 214 -12.39 20.56 11.16
C SER A 214 -12.45 19.06 10.85
N VAL A 215 -11.76 18.58 9.80
CA VAL A 215 -11.64 17.15 9.46
C VAL A 215 -10.35 16.56 10.06
N MET A 216 -9.34 17.39 10.32
CA MET A 216 -8.11 17.00 11.02
C MET A 216 -8.27 16.96 12.56
N ASP A 217 -9.36 17.50 13.10
CA ASP A 217 -9.73 17.43 14.53
C ASP A 217 -10.33 16.06 14.95
N GLU A 218 -10.69 15.18 14.00
CA GLU A 218 -10.66 13.74 14.31
C GLU A 218 -9.20 13.30 14.30
N PRO A 219 -8.70 12.61 15.35
CA PRO A 219 -7.30 12.25 15.43
C PRO A 219 -6.98 11.23 14.33
N ILE A 220 -6.65 11.71 13.13
CA ILE A 220 -5.84 11.00 12.18
C ILE A 220 -4.51 10.85 12.89
N ILE A 221 -4.39 9.73 13.58
CA ILE A 221 -3.27 9.21 14.36
C ILE A 221 -2.05 10.12 14.15
N SER A 222 -1.81 10.99 15.15
CA SER A 222 -0.56 11.74 15.31
C SER A 222 0.57 10.73 15.25
N SER A 223 1.01 10.41 14.03
CA SER A 223 1.96 9.36 13.75
C SER A 223 3.31 10.04 13.80
N ALA A 224 3.67 10.38 15.03
CA ALA A 224 4.96 10.10 15.59
C ALA A 224 5.82 9.24 14.66
N VAL A 225 6.86 9.83 14.08
CA VAL A 225 7.86 9.07 13.33
C VAL A 225 8.51 8.09 14.30
N PRO A 226 8.36 6.75 14.12
CA PRO A 226 9.06 5.82 14.99
C PRO A 226 10.56 5.97 14.76
N THR A 227 11.26 6.48 15.77
CA THR A 227 12.72 6.56 15.75
C THR A 227 13.27 5.16 15.53
N ALA A 228 14.06 4.97 14.45
CA ALA A 228 14.66 3.70 14.09
C ALA A 228 15.34 3.07 15.33
N ARG A 229 14.72 2.02 15.88
CA ARG A 229 15.26 1.35 17.05
C ARG A 229 16.57 0.69 16.64
N LYS A 230 17.65 1.17 17.27
CA LYS A 230 18.99 0.60 17.25
C LYS A 230 18.91 -0.94 17.26
N PRO A 231 19.61 -1.66 16.36
CA PRO A 231 19.57 -3.11 16.37
C PRO A 231 20.01 -3.63 17.74
N LEU A 232 19.25 -4.57 18.31
CA LEU A 232 19.63 -5.23 19.55
C LEU A 232 20.96 -5.96 19.33
N ASP A 233 22.00 -5.50 20.02
CA ASP A 233 23.20 -6.31 20.27
C ASP A 233 22.78 -7.47 21.17
N TRP A 234 22.90 -8.69 20.63
CA TRP A 234 22.78 -9.94 21.36
C TRP A 234 24.10 -10.31 22.04
#